data_AF-A0A6H9XT20-F1
#
_entry.id   AF-A0A6H9XT20-F1
#
_cell.length_a   1.000
_cell.length_b   1.000
_cell.length_c   1.000
_cell.angle_alpha   90.00
_cell.angle_beta   90.00
_cell.angle_gamma   90.00
#
_symmetry.space_group_name_H-M   'P 1'
#
loop_
_entity.id
_entity.type
_entity.pdbx_description
1 polymer ?
#
loop_
_entity_poly.entity_id
_entity_poly.type
_entity_poly.pdbx_seq_one_letter_code
_entity_poly.pdbx_strand_id
1 'polypeptide(L)' 'MNTPTGKLRLGPLPKTETVKLTVSLTVTLKADLERYAALHAQTYGEPVDAATLIPHMLESFMARDRGFRKTRAK' A
#
# COMPACT_ATOMS: atom_id res chain seq x y z
N MET A 1 -24.81 -43.22 7.06
CA MET A 1 -25.49 -41.92 6.91
C MET A 1 -24.45 -40.83 7.11
N ASN A 2 -23.98 -40.18 6.04
CA ASN A 2 -22.97 -39.11 6.10
C ASN A 2 -23.69 -37.77 6.32
N THR A 3 -23.50 -37.15 7.48
CA THR A 3 -24.03 -35.82 7.80
C THR A 3 -23.27 -34.76 7.00
N PRO A 4 -23.92 -33.88 6.22
CA PRO A 4 -23.22 -32.80 5.53
C PRO A 4 -22.76 -31.78 6.57
N THR A 5 -21.44 -31.58 6.64
CA THR A 5 -20.80 -30.54 7.42
C THR A 5 -21.47 -29.19 7.14
N GLY A 6 -22.00 -28.56 8.20
CA GLY A 6 -22.73 -27.30 8.11
C GLY A 6 -21.93 -26.23 7.36
N LYS A 7 -22.58 -25.58 6.39
CA LYS A 7 -22.02 -24.44 5.66
C LYS A 7 -21.50 -23.41 6.66
N LEU A 8 -20.19 -23.22 6.71
CA LEU A 8 -19.54 -22.21 7.54
C LEU A 8 -20.16 -20.85 7.19
N ARG A 9 -20.48 -20.05 8.22
CA ARG A 9 -21.08 -18.71 8.05
C ARG A 9 -20.12 -17.71 7.39
N LEU A 10 -18.84 -18.06 7.32
CA LEU A 10 -17.82 -17.34 6.58
C LEU A 10 -17.76 -17.93 5.17
N GLY A 11 -18.25 -17.16 4.20
CA GLY A 11 -17.99 -17.44 2.78
C GLY A 11 -16.49 -17.40 2.48
N PRO A 12 -16.08 -17.73 1.24
CA PRO A 12 -14.67 -17.62 0.86
C PRO A 12 -14.14 -16.22 1.18
N LEU A 13 -12.99 -16.17 1.88
CA LEU A 13 -12.36 -14.91 2.25
C LEU A 13 -12.07 -14.07 1.01
N PRO A 14 -12.22 -12.73 1.07
CA PRO A 14 -11.85 -11.86 -0.04
C PRO A 14 -10.37 -12.10 -0.38
N LYS A 15 -10.10 -12.29 -1.68
CA LYS A 15 -8.73 -12.38 -2.16
C LYS A 15 -8.12 -10.99 -2.11
N THR A 16 -7.17 -10.78 -1.20
CA THR A 16 -6.32 -9.60 -1.23
C THR A 16 -5.32 -9.80 -2.37
N GLU A 17 -5.57 -9.18 -3.51
CA GLU A 17 -4.67 -9.24 -4.66
C GLU A 17 -3.58 -8.18 -4.51
N THR A 18 -2.34 -8.63 -4.34
CA THR A 18 -1.16 -7.75 -4.29
C THR A 18 -0.40 -7.85 -5.60
N VAL A 19 -0.12 -6.71 -6.22
CA VAL A 19 0.70 -6.63 -7.44
C VAL A 19 2.10 -6.13 -7.07
N LYS A 20 3.14 -6.84 -7.51
CA LYS A 20 4.53 -6.37 -7.41
C LYS A 20 4.89 -5.56 -8.66
N LEU A 21 5.44 -4.38 -8.47
CA LEU A 21 5.92 -3.51 -9.54
C LEU A 21 7.39 -3.16 -9.30
N THR A 22 8.22 -3.32 -10.32
CA THR A 22 9.62 -2.85 -10.31
C THR A 22 9.69 -1.48 -10.96
N VAL A 23 10.31 -0.51 -10.28
CA VAL A 23 10.47 0.86 -10.77
C VAL A 23 11.93 1.29 -10.72
N SER A 24 12.34 2.12 -11.68
CA SER A 24 13.65 2.77 -11.64
C SER A 24 13.53 4.10 -10.90
N LEU A 25 14.42 4.34 -9.95
CA LEU A 25 14.50 5.58 -9.18
C LEU A 25 15.85 6.26 -9.44
N THR A 26 15.89 7.59 -9.35
CA THR A 26 17.17 8.30 -9.28
C THR A 26 17.84 8.03 -7.94
N VAL A 27 19.17 8.14 -7.89
CA VAL A 27 19.93 7.98 -6.63
C VAL A 27 19.47 9.00 -5.59
N THR A 28 19.22 10.24 -6.01
CA THR A 28 18.71 11.30 -5.13
C THR A 28 17.37 10.93 -4.50
N LEU A 29 16.42 10.44 -5.30
CA LEU A 29 15.11 10.06 -4.79
C LEU A 29 15.18 8.89 -3.80
N LYS A 30 16.05 7.90 -4.06
CA LYS A 30 16.29 6.81 -3.09
C LYS A 30 16.78 7.37 -1.75
N ALA A 31 17.77 8.25 -1.77
CA ALA A 31 18.33 8.83 -0.55
C ALA A 31 17.29 9.66 0.23
N ASP A 32 16.46 10.42 -0.47
CA ASP A 32 15.37 11.19 0.14
C ASP A 32 14.31 10.29 0.79
N LEU A 33 13.98 9.16 0.15
CA LEU A 33 13.05 8.17 0.70
C LEU A 33 13.61 7.50 1.96
N GLU A 34 14.89 7.12 1.96
CA GLU A 34 15.57 6.56 3.14
C GLU A 34 15.59 7.57 4.30
N ARG A 35 15.87 8.84 4.01
CA ARG A 35 15.83 9.91 5.00
C ARG A 35 14.42 10.11 5.56
N TYR A 36 13.41 10.08 4.70
CA TYR A 36 12.02 10.20 5.14
C TYR A 36 11.62 9.04 6.06
N ALA A 37 11.99 7.80 5.70
CA ALA A 37 11.76 6.62 6.51
C ALA A 37 12.41 6.74 7.91
N ALA A 38 13.66 7.23 7.96
CA ALA A 38 14.35 7.47 9.23
C ALA A 38 13.66 8.55 10.09
N LEU A 39 13.13 9.61 9.48
CA LEU A 39 12.35 10.64 10.20
C LEU A 39 11.01 10.10 10.70
N HIS A 40 10.34 9.28 9.90
CA HIS A 40 9.10 8.62 10.30
C HIS A 40 9.34 7.71 11.51
N ALA A 41 10.41 6.93 11.50
CA ALA A 41 10.79 6.07 12.62
C ALA A 41 11.09 6.85 13.90
N GLN A 42 11.79 7.98 13.79
CA GLN A 42 12.02 8.87 14.93
C GLN A 42 10.73 9.47 15.49
N THR A 43 9.74 9.74 14.62
CA THR A 43 8.48 10.36 15.00
C THR A 43 7.52 9.37 15.68
N TYR A 44 7.45 8.13 15.17
CA TYR A 44 6.47 7.13 15.61
C TYR A 44 7.08 5.96 16.40
N GLY A 45 8.40 5.95 16.61
CA GLY A 45 9.11 4.96 17.43
C GLY A 45 9.35 3.60 16.76
N GLU A 46 8.84 3.41 15.54
CA GLU A 46 8.91 2.14 14.81
C GLU A 46 9.78 2.31 13.55
N PRO A 47 10.86 1.51 13.37
CA PRO A 47 11.63 1.52 12.14
C PRO A 47 10.77 1.01 10.99
N VAL A 48 10.61 1.82 9.95
CA VAL A 48 9.85 1.47 8.74
C VAL A 48 10.78 1.61 7.53
N ASP A 49 10.69 0.69 6.58
CA ASP A 49 11.40 0.79 5.31
C ASP A 49 10.68 1.74 4.35
N ALA A 50 11.46 2.45 3.53
CA ALA A 50 10.93 3.27 2.45
C ALA A 50 10.00 2.47 1.54
N ALA A 51 10.32 1.20 1.22
CA ALA A 51 9.48 0.36 0.37
C ALA A 51 8.07 0.12 0.94
N THR A 52 7.93 0.13 2.27
CA THR A 52 6.62 0.03 2.94
C THR A 52 5.85 1.35 2.88
N LEU A 53 6.55 2.49 2.90
CA LEU A 53 5.92 3.81 2.84
C LEU A 53 5.50 4.21 1.41
N ILE A 54 6.24 3.77 0.39
CA ILE A 54 6.00 4.15 -1.01
C ILE A 54 4.56 3.88 -1.46
N PRO A 55 3.96 2.69 -1.25
CA PRO A 55 2.56 2.45 -1.64
C PRO A 55 1.60 3.45 -0.99
N HIS A 56 1.74 3.70 0.31
CA HIS A 56 0.88 4.65 1.04
C HIS A 56 1.06 6.10 0.57
N MET A 57 2.29 6.50 0.25
CA MET A 57 2.58 7.81 -0.33
C MET A 57 1.93 7.96 -1.70
N LEU A 58 2.03 6.94 -2.57
CA LEU A 58 1.44 6.95 -3.91
C LEU A 58 -0.09 6.96 -3.85
N GLU A 59 -0.70 6.15 -2.98
CA GLU A 59 -2.14 6.17 -2.75
C GLU A 59 -2.62 7.55 -2.29
N SER A 60 -1.93 8.13 -1.30
CA SER A 60 -2.23 9.48 -0.80
C SER A 60 -2.07 10.54 -1.88
N PHE A 61 -1.04 10.43 -2.72
CA PHE A 61 -0.81 11.32 -3.85
C PHE A 61 -1.96 11.25 -4.85
N MET A 62 -2.31 10.05 -5.32
CA MET A 62 -3.41 9.84 -6.29
C MET A 62 -4.76 10.29 -5.72
N ALA A 63 -5.02 10.05 -4.44
CA ALA A 63 -6.25 10.46 -3.77
C ALA A 63 -6.35 11.98 -3.58
N ARG A 64 -5.22 12.71 -3.53
CA ARG A 64 -5.17 14.17 -3.32
C ARG A 64 -5.08 14.95 -4.63
N ASP A 65 -4.60 14.33 -5.71
CA ASP A 65 -4.53 14.95 -7.03
C ASP A 65 -5.94 15.23 -7.58
N ARG A 66 -6.33 16.51 -7.58
CA ARG A 66 -7.64 16.97 -8.06
C ARG A 66 -7.79 16.81 -9.56
N GLY A 67 -6.72 16.98 -10.33
CA GLY A 67 -6.73 16.81 -11.78
C GLY A 67 -6.98 15.36 -12.16
N PHE A 68 -6.26 14.45 -11.49
CA PHE A 68 -6.47 13.02 -11.64
C PHE A 68 -7.86 12.56 -11.19
N ARG A 69 -8.36 13.02 -10.04
CA ARG A 69 -9.70 12.62 -9.58
C ARG A 69 -10.83 13.00 -10.53
N LYS A 70 -10.70 14.11 -11.27
CA LYS A 70 -11.71 14.54 -12.26
C LYS A 70 -11.80 13.59 -13.45
N THR A 71 -10.74 12.84 -13.79
CA THR A 71 -10.77 11.89 -14.92
C THR A 71 -11.45 10.57 -14.54
N ARG A 72 -11.53 10.24 -13.24
CA ARG A 72 -12.15 9.03 -12.72
C ARG A 72 -13.68 9.14 -12.51
N ALA A 73 -14.22 10.35 -12.58
CA ALA A 73 -15.64 10.65 -12.38
C ALA A 73 -16.48 10.59 -13.67
N LYS A 74 -15.93 10.00 -14.75
CA LYS A 74 -16.61 9.77 -16.03
C LYS A 74 -16.47 8.30 -16.39
#